data_AF-X1BWP6-F1
#
_entry.id   AF-X1BWP6-F1
#
_cell.length_a   1.000
_cell.length_b   1.000
_cell.length_c   1.000
_cell.angle_alpha   90.00
_cell.angle_beta   90.00
_cell.angle_gamma   90.00
#
_symmetry.space_group_name_H-M   'P 1'
#
loop_
_entity.id
_entity.type
_entity.pdbx_description
1 polymer ?
#
loop_
_entity_poly.entity_id
_entity_poly.type
_entity_poly.pdbx_seq_one_letter_code
_entity_poly.pdbx_strand_id
1 'polypeptide(L)'
;SSGDIYDLWDGKSKKIVLYDNNILGLPKHFKMICEQVQKENLEVDFNQGLDVRILTEEQCQILKKTKTSDYRFAFDHISLKPMVLKKCELLNKYNIGAMWYVLVGFDSTIEEDIERVNILVANKQRAYIQRHSNCGNDKRYVAISRWANSPILGKGTIPFQEYLTNTDDGKKYQKHFK
;
A
#
# COMPACT_ATOMS: atom_id res chain seq x y z
N SER A 1 -19.68 6.69 -13.35
CA SER A 1 -19.94 5.84 -14.54
C SER A 1 -20.93 4.76 -14.13
N SER A 2 -21.77 4.30 -15.05
CA SER A 2 -22.79 3.25 -14.82
C SER A 2 -22.38 1.89 -15.39
N GLY A 3 -21.16 1.76 -15.90
CA GLY A 3 -20.66 0.52 -16.51
C GLY A 3 -20.26 -0.52 -15.46
N ASP A 4 -20.19 -1.77 -15.89
CA ASP A 4 -19.88 -2.92 -15.04
C ASP A 4 -18.74 -3.78 -15.61
N ILE A 5 -18.45 -4.96 -15.03
CA ILE A 5 -17.34 -5.76 -15.54
C ILE A 5 -17.59 -6.33 -16.94
N TYR A 6 -18.86 -6.54 -17.31
CA TYR A 6 -19.24 -7.19 -18.57
C TYR A 6 -19.10 -6.24 -19.76
N ASP A 7 -19.12 -4.93 -19.53
CA ASP A 7 -18.77 -3.93 -20.55
C ASP A 7 -17.28 -4.00 -20.96
N LEU A 8 -16.42 -4.55 -20.08
CA LEU A 8 -14.97 -4.59 -20.24
C LEU A 8 -14.44 -5.98 -20.57
N TRP A 9 -15.11 -7.01 -20.08
CA TRP A 9 -14.58 -8.37 -20.04
C TRP A 9 -14.94 -9.16 -21.29
N ASP A 10 -13.95 -9.81 -21.89
CA ASP A 10 -14.07 -10.61 -23.12
C ASP A 10 -14.71 -12.00 -22.92
N GLY A 11 -15.12 -12.34 -21.68
CA GLY A 11 -15.64 -13.66 -21.31
C GLY A 11 -14.59 -14.77 -21.24
N LYS A 12 -13.30 -14.47 -21.49
CA LYS A 12 -12.21 -15.47 -21.60
C LYS A 12 -11.08 -15.21 -20.60
N SER A 13 -10.70 -13.95 -20.45
CA SER A 13 -9.61 -13.49 -19.60
C SER A 13 -9.90 -13.82 -18.13
N LYS A 14 -8.86 -14.17 -17.37
CA LYS A 14 -8.96 -14.49 -15.93
C LYS A 14 -8.65 -13.32 -15.01
N LYS A 15 -8.15 -12.23 -15.59
CA LYS A 15 -7.81 -11.00 -14.88
C LYS A 15 -8.43 -9.81 -15.59
N ILE A 16 -8.94 -8.87 -14.81
CA ILE A 16 -9.39 -7.57 -15.29
C ILE A 16 -8.63 -6.46 -14.57
N VAL A 17 -8.42 -5.35 -15.26
CA VAL A 17 -7.78 -4.15 -14.70
C VAL A 17 -8.78 -3.01 -14.77
N LEU A 18 -9.12 -2.44 -13.62
CA LEU A 18 -10.06 -1.33 -13.52
C LEU A 18 -9.28 -0.02 -13.36
N TYR A 19 -9.62 1.00 -14.14
CA TYR A 19 -9.03 2.34 -14.08
C TYR A 19 -9.97 3.32 -13.39
N ASP A 20 -10.45 2.98 -12.19
CA ASP A 20 -11.36 3.82 -11.41
C ASP A 20 -10.67 4.31 -10.13
N ASN A 21 -10.31 5.59 -10.11
CA ASN A 21 -9.58 6.21 -8.99
C ASN A 21 -10.43 6.36 -7.72
N ASN A 22 -11.75 6.21 -7.79
CA ASN A 22 -12.66 6.52 -6.67
C ASN A 22 -13.69 5.41 -6.42
N ILE A 23 -13.40 4.16 -6.80
CA ILE A 23 -14.39 3.08 -6.73
C ILE A 23 -14.99 2.91 -5.31
N LEU A 24 -14.19 3.06 -4.25
CA LEU A 24 -14.67 3.00 -2.86
C LEU A 24 -15.65 4.13 -2.51
N GLY A 25 -15.61 5.25 -3.23
CA GLY A 25 -16.50 6.41 -3.06
C GLY A 25 -17.93 6.14 -3.52
N LEU A 26 -18.17 5.04 -4.24
CA LEU A 26 -19.50 4.59 -4.66
C LEU A 26 -19.79 3.18 -4.10
N PRO A 27 -20.13 3.04 -2.81
CA PRO A 27 -20.19 1.73 -2.14
C PRO A 27 -21.08 0.69 -2.84
N LYS A 28 -22.24 1.12 -3.37
CA LYS A 28 -23.14 0.23 -4.12
C LYS A 28 -22.52 -0.28 -5.41
N HIS A 29 -21.84 0.58 -6.15
CA HIS A 29 -21.19 0.24 -7.41
C HIS A 29 -19.95 -0.63 -7.16
N PHE A 30 -19.12 -0.26 -6.17
CA PHE A 30 -18.00 -1.08 -5.71
C PHE A 30 -18.43 -2.51 -5.33
N LYS A 31 -19.51 -2.64 -4.55
CA LYS A 31 -20.07 -3.92 -4.17
C LYS A 31 -20.50 -4.73 -5.38
N MET A 32 -21.27 -4.13 -6.30
CA MET A 32 -21.71 -4.77 -7.53
C MET A 32 -20.52 -5.29 -8.36
N ILE A 33 -19.50 -4.47 -8.60
CA ILE A 33 -18.30 -4.85 -9.34
C ILE A 33 -17.61 -6.05 -8.67
N CYS A 34 -17.41 -5.99 -7.35
CA CYS A 34 -16.76 -7.08 -6.62
C CYS A 34 -17.59 -8.38 -6.60
N GLU A 35 -18.92 -8.28 -6.50
CA GLU A 35 -19.82 -9.44 -6.59
C GLU A 35 -19.76 -10.08 -7.99
N GLN A 36 -19.71 -9.28 -9.05
CA GLN A 36 -19.54 -9.79 -10.41
C GLN A 36 -18.16 -10.47 -10.59
N VAL A 37 -17.08 -9.84 -10.11
CA VAL A 37 -15.72 -10.44 -10.12
C VAL A 37 -15.70 -11.79 -9.41
N GLN A 38 -16.36 -11.89 -8.26
CA GLN A 38 -16.46 -13.14 -7.49
C GLN A 38 -17.29 -14.19 -8.24
N LYS A 39 -18.44 -13.80 -8.79
CA LYS A 39 -19.32 -14.68 -9.56
C LYS A 39 -18.60 -15.31 -10.75
N GLU A 40 -17.82 -14.51 -11.48
CA GLU A 40 -17.07 -14.97 -12.67
C GLU A 40 -15.69 -15.57 -12.32
N ASN A 41 -15.35 -15.67 -11.04
CA ASN A 41 -14.06 -16.17 -10.53
C ASN A 41 -12.85 -15.47 -11.18
N LEU A 42 -12.94 -14.14 -11.29
CA LEU A 42 -11.91 -13.28 -11.86
C LEU A 42 -10.96 -12.76 -10.79
N GLU A 43 -9.73 -12.49 -11.19
CA GLU A 43 -8.82 -11.62 -10.44
C GLU A 43 -8.99 -10.17 -10.89
N VAL A 44 -9.14 -9.23 -9.97
CA VAL A 44 -9.22 -7.80 -10.27
C VAL A 44 -7.97 -7.06 -9.79
N ASP A 45 -7.42 -6.21 -10.64
CA ASP A 45 -6.44 -5.19 -10.27
C ASP A 45 -7.09 -3.82 -10.39
N PHE A 46 -7.18 -3.07 -9.29
CA PHE A 46 -7.76 -1.72 -9.28
C PHE A 46 -6.84 -0.67 -9.91
N ASN A 47 -5.64 -1.08 -10.38
CA ASN A 47 -4.57 -0.30 -11.00
C ASN A 47 -3.94 0.78 -10.10
N GLN A 48 -4.76 1.49 -9.33
CA GLN A 48 -4.42 2.68 -8.58
C GLN A 48 -4.55 2.46 -7.07
N GLY A 49 -4.08 3.45 -6.31
CA GLY A 49 -4.32 3.51 -4.87
C GLY A 49 -5.79 3.79 -4.59
N LEU A 50 -6.40 2.96 -3.74
CA LEU A 50 -7.74 3.19 -3.22
C LEU A 50 -7.71 4.29 -2.14
N ASP A 51 -8.81 5.02 -1.98
CA ASP A 51 -8.91 6.00 -0.89
C ASP A 51 -9.18 5.30 0.45
N VAL A 52 -8.12 5.16 1.25
CA VAL A 52 -8.21 4.48 2.55
C VAL A 52 -9.03 5.25 3.59
N ARG A 53 -9.23 6.56 3.41
CA ARG A 53 -9.95 7.41 4.38
C ARG A 53 -11.41 6.98 4.50
N ILE A 54 -12.00 6.64 3.37
CA ILE A 54 -13.40 6.21 3.26
C ILE A 54 -13.57 4.70 3.44
N LEU A 55 -12.50 3.94 3.67
CA LEU A 55 -12.56 2.49 3.85
C LEU A 55 -13.41 2.12 5.09
N THR A 56 -14.44 1.31 4.88
CA THR A 56 -15.38 0.86 5.93
C THR A 56 -15.25 -0.62 6.22
N GLU A 57 -15.87 -1.08 7.31
CA GLU A 57 -15.95 -2.48 7.66
C GLU A 57 -16.68 -3.33 6.61
N GLU A 58 -17.78 -2.84 6.04
CA GLU A 58 -18.50 -3.50 4.94
C GLU A 58 -17.60 -3.66 3.71
N GLN A 59 -16.86 -2.61 3.34
CA GLN A 59 -15.91 -2.68 2.23
C GLN A 59 -14.81 -3.70 2.50
N CYS A 60 -14.26 -3.78 3.72
CA CYS A 60 -13.28 -4.82 4.06
C CYS A 60 -13.85 -6.24 3.95
N GLN A 61 -15.12 -6.48 4.29
CA GLN A 61 -15.77 -7.78 4.09
C GLN A 61 -15.86 -8.17 2.62
N ILE A 62 -16.07 -7.19 1.73
CA ILE A 62 -16.07 -7.39 0.28
C ILE A 62 -14.65 -7.65 -0.21
N LEU A 63 -13.70 -6.78 0.12
CA LEU A 63 -12.28 -6.90 -0.26
C LEU A 63 -11.68 -8.24 0.17
N LYS A 64 -12.03 -8.74 1.36
CA LYS A 64 -11.63 -10.06 1.85
C LYS A 64 -11.94 -11.21 0.89
N LYS A 65 -13.09 -11.14 0.21
CA LYS A 65 -13.63 -12.19 -0.67
C LYS A 65 -13.24 -11.97 -2.13
N THR A 66 -12.82 -10.76 -2.49
CA THR A 66 -12.41 -10.40 -3.84
C THR A 66 -10.99 -10.85 -4.12
N LYS A 67 -10.80 -11.63 -5.19
CA LYS A 67 -9.46 -12.04 -5.64
C LYS A 67 -8.76 -10.86 -6.29
N THR A 68 -7.64 -10.43 -5.73
CA THR A 68 -6.82 -9.34 -6.27
C THR A 68 -5.34 -9.69 -6.20
N SER A 69 -4.54 -9.12 -7.09
CA SER A 69 -3.08 -9.20 -6.99
C SER A 69 -2.54 -8.36 -5.83
N ASP A 70 -3.14 -7.19 -5.58
CA ASP A 70 -2.74 -6.33 -4.47
C ASP A 70 -3.78 -5.22 -4.20
N TYR A 71 -3.96 -4.86 -2.93
CA TYR A 71 -4.62 -3.62 -2.56
C TYR A 71 -3.57 -2.54 -2.39
N ARG A 72 -3.78 -1.38 -3.03
CA ARG A 72 -2.85 -0.26 -2.97
C ARG A 72 -3.50 0.89 -2.21
N PHE A 73 -2.78 1.51 -1.30
CA PHE A 73 -3.19 2.72 -0.57
C PHE A 73 -2.04 3.73 -0.55
N ALA A 74 -2.28 4.94 -0.05
CA ALA A 74 -1.26 5.97 0.11
C ALA A 74 -1.18 6.44 1.57
N PHE A 75 0.02 6.70 2.06
CA PHE A 75 0.28 7.34 3.35
C PHE A 75 1.08 8.63 3.14
N ASP A 76 0.41 9.64 2.57
CA ASP A 76 1.07 10.81 1.96
C ASP A 76 1.71 11.78 2.97
N HIS A 77 1.19 11.85 4.20
CA HIS A 77 1.68 12.79 5.21
C HIS A 77 1.57 12.24 6.64
N ILE A 78 2.51 12.59 7.52
CA ILE A 78 2.58 12.05 8.90
C ILE A 78 1.35 12.41 9.73
N SER A 79 0.70 13.54 9.46
CA SER A 79 -0.55 13.96 10.14
C SER A 79 -1.69 12.95 9.97
N LEU A 80 -1.65 12.09 8.95
CA LEU A 80 -2.63 11.02 8.74
C LEU A 80 -2.41 9.81 9.66
N LYS A 81 -1.33 9.77 10.45
CA LYS A 81 -0.97 8.67 11.35
C LYS A 81 -2.13 8.14 12.20
N PRO A 82 -2.93 8.97 12.91
CA PRO A 82 -4.03 8.45 13.71
C PRO A 82 -5.09 7.72 12.88
N MET A 83 -5.34 8.19 11.65
CA MET A 83 -6.28 7.55 10.73
C MET A 83 -5.69 6.25 10.17
N VAL A 84 -4.43 6.29 9.70
CA VAL A 84 -3.75 5.12 9.14
C VAL A 84 -3.66 3.97 10.15
N LEU A 85 -3.34 4.25 11.41
CA LEU A 85 -3.31 3.21 12.45
C LEU A 85 -4.66 2.50 12.60
N LYS A 86 -5.77 3.25 12.67
CA LYS A 86 -7.13 2.69 12.73
C LYS A 86 -7.47 1.86 11.49
N LYS A 87 -7.04 2.30 10.30
CA LYS A 87 -7.29 1.56 9.06
C LYS A 87 -6.42 0.31 8.95
N CYS A 88 -5.17 0.34 9.41
CA CYS A 88 -4.32 -0.83 9.54
C CYS A 88 -4.93 -1.88 10.48
N GLU A 89 -5.44 -1.47 11.65
CA GLU A 89 -6.19 -2.35 12.56
C GLU A 89 -7.39 -3.00 11.86
N LEU A 90 -8.18 -2.19 11.13
CA LEU A 90 -9.32 -2.68 10.37
C LEU A 90 -8.91 -3.68 9.28
N LEU A 91 -7.87 -3.39 8.50
CA LEU A 91 -7.34 -4.30 7.48
C LEU A 91 -6.87 -5.62 8.11
N ASN A 92 -6.15 -5.54 9.23
CA ASN A 92 -5.65 -6.69 9.98
C ASN A 92 -6.77 -7.54 10.56
N LYS A 93 -7.85 -6.94 11.07
CA LYS A 93 -9.07 -7.66 11.51
C LYS A 93 -9.62 -8.58 10.42
N TYR A 94 -9.48 -8.17 9.16
CA TYR A 94 -9.89 -8.95 8.00
C TYR A 94 -8.73 -9.72 7.35
N ASN A 95 -7.53 -9.81 7.94
CA ASN A 95 -6.33 -10.40 7.32
C ASN A 95 -6.09 -9.88 5.88
N ILE A 96 -6.27 -8.59 5.67
CA ILE A 96 -5.99 -7.93 4.39
C ILE A 96 -4.61 -7.30 4.50
N GLY A 97 -3.68 -7.80 3.68
CA GLY A 97 -2.38 -7.15 3.46
C GLY A 97 -2.46 -6.24 2.24
N ALA A 98 -1.99 -5.01 2.38
CA ALA A 98 -1.95 -4.02 1.30
C ALA A 98 -0.53 -3.46 1.10
N MET A 99 -0.27 -2.98 -0.11
CA MET A 99 0.88 -2.13 -0.44
C MET A 99 0.51 -0.66 -0.23
N TRP A 100 1.35 0.07 0.47
CA TRP A 100 1.17 1.48 0.77
C TRP A 100 2.25 2.31 0.12
N TYR A 101 1.86 3.21 -0.78
CA TYR A 101 2.75 4.20 -1.35
C TYR A 101 3.09 5.27 -0.30
N VAL A 102 4.39 5.57 -0.19
CA VAL A 102 4.91 6.61 0.69
C VAL A 102 5.83 7.50 -0.14
N LEU A 103 5.36 8.71 -0.48
CA LEU A 103 6.21 9.73 -1.08
C LEU A 103 7.13 10.32 -0.01
N VAL A 104 8.44 10.29 -0.28
CA VAL A 104 9.47 10.74 0.67
C VAL A 104 10.34 11.84 0.07
N GLY A 105 10.89 12.70 0.93
CA GLY A 105 11.81 13.77 0.54
C GLY A 105 11.17 14.87 -0.30
N PHE A 106 9.86 15.10 -0.16
CA PHE A 106 9.13 16.19 -0.82
C PHE A 106 8.78 17.30 0.18
N ASP A 107 7.83 17.01 1.07
CA ASP A 107 7.31 17.91 2.11
C ASP A 107 7.23 17.14 3.44
N SER A 108 8.37 16.59 3.83
CA SER A 108 8.55 15.77 5.03
C SER A 108 10.01 15.68 5.40
N THR A 109 10.30 15.43 6.67
CA THR A 109 11.65 15.10 7.13
C THR A 109 11.95 13.62 6.92
N ILE A 110 13.24 13.25 6.90
CA ILE A 110 13.64 11.84 6.82
C ILE A 110 13.13 11.05 8.04
N GLU A 111 13.04 11.68 9.21
CA GLU A 111 12.50 11.08 10.42
C GLU A 111 11.01 10.77 10.28
N GLU A 112 10.22 11.69 9.75
CA GLU A 112 8.79 11.48 9.45
C GLU A 112 8.60 10.38 8.40
N ASP A 113 9.46 10.35 7.39
CA ASP A 113 9.46 9.32 6.33
C ASP A 113 9.74 7.93 6.91
N ILE A 114 10.76 7.81 7.76
CA ILE A 114 11.08 6.58 8.49
C ILE A 114 9.93 6.17 9.40
N GLU A 115 9.34 7.11 10.13
CA GLU A 115 8.23 6.84 11.03
C GLU A 115 7.02 6.26 10.29
N ARG A 116 6.60 6.89 9.19
CA ARG A 116 5.48 6.42 8.36
C ARG A 116 5.69 4.98 7.88
N VAL A 117 6.89 4.67 7.42
CA VAL A 117 7.21 3.33 6.92
C VAL A 117 7.27 2.31 8.06
N ASN A 118 7.87 2.65 9.19
CA ASN A 118 7.88 1.79 10.39
C ASN A 118 6.46 1.50 10.91
N ILE A 119 5.56 2.48 10.88
CA ILE A 119 4.15 2.29 11.25
C ILE A 119 3.52 1.19 10.41
N LEU A 120 3.72 1.21 9.09
CA LEU A 120 3.17 0.21 8.19
C LEU A 120 3.74 -1.18 8.47
N VAL A 121 5.07 -1.28 8.61
CA VAL A 121 5.77 -2.55 8.90
C VAL A 121 5.31 -3.14 10.24
N ALA A 122 5.25 -2.33 11.30
CA ALA A 122 4.79 -2.76 12.62
C ALA A 122 3.35 -3.27 12.60
N ASN A 123 2.53 -2.76 11.67
CA ASN A 123 1.16 -3.17 11.46
C ASN A 123 0.99 -4.28 10.40
N LYS A 124 2.06 -4.98 10.02
CA LYS A 124 2.06 -6.08 9.03
C LYS A 124 1.55 -5.66 7.64
N GLN A 125 1.70 -4.38 7.30
CA GLN A 125 1.41 -3.83 5.98
C GLN A 125 2.72 -3.59 5.22
N ARG A 126 2.66 -3.61 3.89
CA ARG A 126 3.86 -3.39 3.05
C ARG A 126 3.94 -1.93 2.66
N ALA A 127 5.10 -1.32 2.86
CA ALA A 127 5.39 0.00 2.33
C ALA A 127 6.11 -0.11 0.97
N TYR A 128 5.82 0.84 0.09
CA TYR A 128 6.55 1.08 -1.15
C TYR A 128 6.92 2.56 -1.21
N ILE A 129 8.20 2.84 -1.10
CA ILE A 129 8.74 4.19 -1.09
C ILE A 129 8.88 4.71 -2.51
N GLN A 130 8.32 5.90 -2.73
CA GLN A 130 8.51 6.71 -3.92
C GLN A 130 9.39 7.90 -3.53
N ARG A 131 10.60 7.96 -4.09
CA ARG A 131 11.53 9.06 -3.82
C ARG A 131 11.20 10.24 -4.72
N HIS A 132 10.98 11.39 -4.12
CA HIS A 132 10.89 12.64 -4.87
C HIS A 132 12.25 13.00 -5.49
N SER A 133 12.25 13.79 -6.57
CA SER A 133 13.48 14.21 -7.26
C SER A 133 14.43 14.98 -6.34
N ASN A 134 13.88 15.73 -5.38
CA ASN A 134 14.63 16.50 -4.38
C ASN A 134 15.59 15.64 -3.52
N CYS A 135 15.32 14.34 -3.37
CA CYS A 135 16.10 13.46 -2.49
C CYS A 135 16.93 12.40 -3.25
N GLY A 136 17.09 12.54 -4.57
CA GLY A 136 17.68 11.50 -5.43
C GLY A 136 19.07 11.02 -5.00
N ASN A 137 19.94 11.92 -4.54
CA ASN A 137 21.33 11.65 -4.16
C ASN A 137 21.55 11.42 -2.65
N ASP A 138 20.54 11.66 -1.81
CA ASP A 138 20.68 11.50 -0.37
C ASP A 138 20.72 10.01 0.00
N LYS A 139 21.82 9.59 0.60
CA LYS A 139 22.08 8.20 0.98
C LYS A 139 21.11 7.69 2.04
N ARG A 140 20.50 8.56 2.84
CA ARG A 140 19.45 8.19 3.79
C ARG A 140 18.21 7.70 3.06
N TYR A 141 17.79 8.44 2.04
CA TYR A 141 16.64 8.09 1.20
C TYR A 141 16.89 6.85 0.34
N VAL A 142 18.13 6.65 -0.11
CA VAL A 142 18.55 5.37 -0.73
C VAL A 142 18.40 4.21 0.26
N ALA A 143 18.87 4.38 1.50
CA ALA A 143 18.84 3.33 2.52
C ALA A 143 17.41 2.88 2.86
N ILE A 144 16.53 3.83 3.17
CA ILE A 144 15.13 3.52 3.52
C ILE A 144 14.38 2.90 2.33
N SER A 145 14.62 3.37 1.09
CA SER A 145 14.02 2.77 -0.11
C SER A 145 14.48 1.33 -0.36
N ARG A 146 15.77 1.04 -0.16
CA ARG A 146 16.30 -0.32 -0.29
C ARG A 146 15.73 -1.24 0.77
N TRP A 147 15.54 -0.74 1.99
CA TRP A 147 14.92 -1.47 3.08
C TRP A 147 13.45 -1.80 2.78
N ALA A 148 12.64 -0.79 2.45
CA ALA A 148 11.19 -0.93 2.27
C ALA A 148 10.82 -1.69 0.98
N ASN A 149 11.48 -1.38 -0.15
CA ASN A 149 11.05 -1.86 -1.47
C ASN A 149 11.64 -3.24 -1.83
N SER A 150 12.51 -3.82 -0.99
CA SER A 150 13.15 -5.11 -1.27
C SER A 150 12.51 -6.25 -0.47
N PRO A 151 11.56 -7.01 -1.04
CA PRO A 151 10.97 -8.17 -0.36
C PRO A 151 11.97 -9.34 -0.19
N ILE A 152 13.05 -9.36 -0.96
CA ILE A 152 13.98 -10.51 -1.13
C ILE A 152 14.72 -10.94 0.15
N LEU A 153 14.61 -10.22 1.28
CA LEU A 153 15.33 -10.56 2.52
C LEU A 153 14.53 -10.27 3.81
N GLY A 154 13.20 -10.16 3.74
CA GLY A 154 12.40 -9.76 4.92
C GLY A 154 12.81 -8.37 5.47
N LYS A 155 13.44 -7.53 4.64
CA LYS A 155 13.97 -6.23 5.09
C LYS A 155 12.84 -5.33 5.57
N GLY A 156 11.78 -5.19 4.79
CA GLY A 156 10.54 -4.49 5.17
C GLY A 156 9.63 -5.26 6.14
N THR A 157 10.15 -6.23 6.92
CA THR A 157 9.41 -6.90 8.01
C THR A 157 10.00 -6.64 9.39
N ILE A 158 11.14 -5.95 9.47
CA ILE A 158 11.77 -5.49 10.72
C ILE A 158 11.81 -3.96 10.74
N PRO A 159 11.85 -3.32 11.92
CA PRO A 159 12.04 -1.87 12.03
C PRO A 159 13.29 -1.38 11.27
N PHE A 160 13.23 -0.17 10.71
CA PHE A 160 14.34 0.39 9.94
C PHE A 160 15.65 0.43 10.72
N GLN A 161 15.58 0.72 12.02
CA GLN A 161 16.76 0.78 12.88
C GLN A 161 17.46 -0.58 12.97
N GLU A 162 16.70 -1.67 13.10
CA GLU A 162 17.25 -3.03 13.09
C GLU A 162 17.84 -3.38 11.73
N TYR A 163 17.20 -2.95 10.64
CA TYR A 163 17.80 -3.09 9.31
C TYR A 163 19.16 -2.39 9.23
N LEU A 164 19.26 -1.16 9.72
CA LEU A 164 20.51 -0.39 9.72
C LEU A 164 21.60 -1.08 10.53
N THR A 165 21.29 -1.65 11.70
CA THR A 165 22.28 -2.22 12.61
C THR A 165 22.62 -3.69 12.33
N ASN A 166 21.64 -4.48 11.90
CA ASN A 166 21.73 -5.93 11.92
C ASN A 166 21.99 -6.54 10.53
N THR A 167 21.91 -5.75 9.46
CA THR A 167 22.14 -6.25 8.09
C THR A 167 23.39 -5.64 7.46
N ASP A 168 24.11 -6.43 6.66
CA ASP A 168 25.31 -5.94 5.94
C ASP A 168 24.97 -4.85 4.91
N ASP A 169 23.76 -4.89 4.35
CA ASP A 169 23.27 -3.84 3.45
C ASP A 169 22.99 -2.54 4.22
N GLY A 170 22.31 -2.62 5.38
CA GLY A 170 21.99 -1.46 6.22
C GLY A 170 23.21 -0.82 6.88
N LYS A 171 24.18 -1.62 7.34
CA LYS A 171 25.44 -1.15 7.94
C LYS A 171 26.21 -0.17 7.04
N LYS A 172 26.11 -0.32 5.71
CA LYS A 172 26.73 0.59 4.74
C LYS A 172 26.22 2.02 4.84
N TYR A 173 25.01 2.22 5.38
CA TYR A 173 24.33 3.50 5.42
C TYR A 173 24.32 4.17 6.80
N GLN A 174 24.67 3.47 7.89
CA GLN A 174 24.60 4.00 9.27
C GLN A 174 25.27 5.38 9.45
N LYS A 175 26.42 5.58 8.80
CA LYS A 175 27.18 6.85 8.87
C LYS A 175 26.41 8.08 8.37
N HIS A 176 25.33 7.89 7.63
CA HIS A 176 24.50 8.97 7.08
C HIS A 176 23.35 9.38 8.01
N PHE A 177 23.14 8.67 9.13
CA PHE A 177 22.09 8.93 10.11
C PHE A 177 22.67 9.38 11.47
N LYS A 178 23.88 9.95 11.46
CA LYS A 178 24.57 10.47 12.64
C LYS A 178 24.40 11.98 12.77
#